data_AF-A0AAU4V4I8-F1
#
_entry.id   AF-A0AAU4V4I8-F1
#
_cell.length_a   1.000
_cell.length_b   1.000
_cell.length_c   1.000
_cell.angle_alpha   90.00
_cell.angle_beta   90.00
_cell.angle_gamma   90.00
#
_symmetry.space_group_name_H-M   'P 1'
#
loop_
_entity.id
_entity.type
_entity.pdbx_description
1 polymer ?
#
loop_
_entity_poly.entity_id
_entity_poly.type
_entity_poly.pdbx_seq_one_letter_code
_entity_poly.pdbx_strand_id
1 'polypeptide(L)'
;MPDAPVLARRGCGLPALVGGHVLARLDLRPGEFHPAALLSSAPDSYHSFDWSRGTIGLAVSVNLALYGLTAPFAAALMDRFGIRRVVALALLVIASGSLATVWMTAAWQLVLFWGVLVGLGSGSMALAFAATVTNRWFTARRGLVTGILTAAGASGQLVFLPLLAWLVEHHGWRPATVTVSLAALAVVPFVWLLMRDHPADVGLAPYGGTYAQKPAPVPGAARRALRVLFDAARTGPFWLLAGTFAICGASTNGLVKTHFVPAAHDHGMPVTAAAGLLAVIGVFDVIGTVASGWFTDRFDSRRLLAVYYALRGISLLFLPMLLAPSVQPPLLFFIVFYGLDWVATVPPTIALCREHYGDDGAIVFGWVLASHQIGAAAVAFLGGLTRDLTGSYDTVWYASGALCAMAALMAMTLRRKPPTARPLPAQ
;
A
#
# COMPACT_ATOMS: atom_id res chain seq x y z
N MET A 1 -22.39 26.82 30.34
CA MET A 1 -21.72 28.08 29.95
C MET A 1 -21.46 28.88 31.22
N PRO A 2 -20.31 29.57 31.34
CA PRO A 2 -19.12 29.47 30.48
C PRO A 2 -18.47 28.06 30.63
N ASP A 3 -17.29 27.75 30.10
CA ASP A 3 -16.52 28.46 29.07
C ASP A 3 -16.12 27.53 27.91
N ALA A 4 -15.94 28.07 26.70
CA ALA A 4 -15.48 27.30 25.52
C ALA A 4 -14.86 28.12 24.35
N PRO A 5 -13.90 29.05 24.54
CA PRO A 5 -13.09 29.55 23.42
C PRO A 5 -11.56 29.63 23.66
N VAL A 6 -10.93 28.67 24.36
CA VAL A 6 -9.45 28.68 24.56
C VAL A 6 -8.72 27.49 23.89
N LEU A 7 -9.35 26.33 23.77
CA LEU A 7 -8.68 25.11 23.25
C LEU A 7 -8.47 25.09 21.72
N ALA A 8 -9.03 26.04 20.97
CA ALA A 8 -8.88 26.13 19.51
C ALA A 8 -7.54 26.71 19.02
N ARG A 9 -6.70 27.25 19.93
CA ARG A 9 -5.45 27.99 19.56
C ARG A 9 -4.15 27.18 19.66
N ARG A 10 -4.17 25.94 20.12
CA ARG A 10 -3.00 25.03 20.02
C ARG A 10 -3.19 24.10 18.83
N GLY A 11 -2.13 23.84 18.06
CA GLY A 11 -2.15 23.03 16.84
C GLY A 11 -2.39 21.54 17.08
N CYS A 12 -3.53 21.18 17.67
CA CYS A 12 -3.80 19.87 18.29
C CYS A 12 -4.00 18.70 17.32
N GLY A 13 -3.89 18.92 16.00
CA GLY A 13 -3.77 17.85 15.01
C GLY A 13 -2.34 17.58 14.55
N LEU A 14 -1.40 18.52 14.75
CA LEU A 14 -0.07 18.46 14.15
C LEU A 14 0.76 17.24 14.57
N PRO A 15 0.84 16.78 15.83
CA PRO A 15 1.76 15.68 16.16
C PRO A 15 1.45 14.38 15.43
N ALA A 16 0.16 14.05 15.27
CA ALA A 16 -0.28 12.87 14.52
C ALA A 16 -0.20 13.09 13.00
N LEU A 17 -0.57 14.28 12.49
CA LEU A 17 -0.43 14.58 11.05
C LEU A 17 1.03 14.74 10.61
N VAL A 18 1.92 15.29 11.43
CA VAL A 18 3.35 15.51 11.12
C VAL A 18 4.12 14.22 11.32
N GLY A 19 3.88 13.47 12.39
CA GLY A 19 4.41 12.11 12.53
C GLY A 19 3.97 11.22 11.38
N GLY A 20 2.68 11.29 11.00
CA GLY A 20 2.12 10.61 9.83
C GLY A 20 2.70 11.10 8.51
N HIS A 21 2.82 12.41 8.27
CA HIS A 21 3.39 12.96 7.03
C HIS A 21 4.89 12.69 6.89
N VAL A 22 5.67 12.70 7.98
CA VAL A 22 7.10 12.37 7.95
C VAL A 22 7.27 10.87 7.70
N LEU A 23 6.54 10.01 8.42
CA LEU A 23 6.55 8.56 8.16
C LEU A 23 6.13 8.24 6.73
N ALA A 24 5.05 8.85 6.25
CA ALA A 24 4.46 8.47 4.99
C ALA A 24 5.19 9.10 3.79
N ARG A 25 5.80 10.30 3.91
CA ARG A 25 6.77 10.80 2.90
C ARG A 25 8.06 9.98 2.85
N LEU A 26 8.33 9.20 3.90
CA LEU A 26 9.48 8.31 4.03
C LEU A 26 9.05 6.83 4.02
N ASP A 27 7.85 6.50 3.52
CA ASP A 27 7.46 5.14 3.14
C ASP A 27 8.20 4.74 1.86
N LEU A 28 9.52 4.64 2.02
CA LEU A 28 10.37 3.77 1.23
C LEU A 28 9.77 2.37 1.33
N ARG A 29 8.96 1.98 0.34
CA ARG A 29 8.57 0.57 0.13
C ARG A 29 9.70 -0.15 -0.58
N PRO A 30 10.69 -0.70 0.12
CA PRO A 30 11.91 -1.17 -0.53
C PRO A 30 11.66 -2.54 -1.17
N GLY A 31 10.54 -3.20 -0.83
CA GLY A 31 9.99 -4.34 -1.54
C GLY A 31 9.43 -4.04 -2.93
N GLU A 32 9.08 -2.78 -3.21
CA GLU A 32 8.72 -2.35 -4.57
C GLU A 32 9.94 -1.85 -5.37
N PHE A 33 11.08 -1.66 -4.72
CA PHE A 33 12.37 -1.37 -5.37
C PHE A 33 13.03 -2.69 -5.79
N HIS A 34 13.15 -2.94 -7.10
CA HIS A 34 13.72 -4.19 -7.60
C HIS A 34 15.25 -4.23 -7.32
N PRO A 35 15.77 -5.14 -6.47
CA PRO A 35 17.21 -5.41 -6.40
C PRO A 35 17.74 -6.02 -7.70
N ALA A 36 16.85 -6.52 -8.57
CA ALA A 36 17.22 -6.84 -9.95
C ALA A 36 17.71 -5.60 -10.72
N ALA A 37 17.17 -4.40 -10.49
CA ALA A 37 17.69 -3.17 -11.09
C ALA A 37 19.07 -2.82 -10.49
N LEU A 38 19.17 -2.77 -9.15
CA LEU A 38 20.44 -2.61 -8.40
C LEU A 38 21.57 -3.49 -8.94
N LEU A 39 21.27 -4.75 -9.27
CA LEU A 39 22.23 -5.77 -9.68
C LEU A 39 22.28 -6.04 -11.19
N SER A 40 21.57 -5.29 -12.04
CA SER A 40 21.66 -5.43 -13.51
C SER A 40 21.98 -4.14 -14.28
N SER A 41 21.77 -2.95 -13.68
CA SER A 41 22.12 -1.67 -14.30
C SER A 41 23.48 -1.11 -13.86
N ALA A 42 24.22 -1.80 -12.99
CA ALA A 42 25.59 -1.43 -12.61
C ALA A 42 26.60 -2.18 -13.51
N PRO A 43 27.56 -1.49 -14.16
CA PRO A 43 28.58 -2.17 -14.98
C PRO A 43 29.36 -3.27 -14.23
N ASP A 44 29.57 -3.07 -12.92
CA ASP A 44 30.33 -3.98 -12.05
C ASP A 44 29.51 -5.15 -11.46
N SER A 45 28.18 -5.21 -11.65
CA SER A 45 27.37 -6.25 -11.00
C SER A 45 27.50 -7.63 -11.66
N TYR A 46 27.80 -7.68 -12.96
CA TYR A 46 28.18 -8.92 -13.64
C TYR A 46 29.53 -9.48 -13.16
N HIS A 47 30.38 -8.66 -12.51
CA HIS A 47 31.73 -9.06 -12.08
C HIS A 47 31.87 -9.34 -10.57
N SER A 48 30.91 -8.96 -9.74
CA SER A 48 31.10 -9.02 -8.27
C SER A 48 30.57 -10.29 -7.60
N PHE A 49 29.57 -10.98 -8.16
CA PHE A 49 28.99 -12.20 -7.57
C PHE A 49 28.50 -13.28 -8.53
N ASP A 50 28.31 -12.97 -9.82
CA ASP A 50 27.88 -13.91 -10.88
C ASP A 50 26.63 -14.75 -10.54
N TRP A 51 25.70 -14.18 -9.77
CA TRP A 51 24.46 -14.86 -9.36
C TRP A 51 23.41 -14.82 -10.47
N SER A 52 22.73 -15.95 -10.68
CA SER A 52 21.67 -16.05 -11.67
C SER A 52 20.52 -15.06 -11.40
N ARG A 53 19.86 -14.60 -12.47
CA ARG A 53 18.65 -13.77 -12.37
C ARG A 53 17.55 -14.42 -11.52
N GLY A 54 17.45 -15.75 -11.53
CA GLY A 54 16.51 -16.51 -10.68
C GLY A 54 16.83 -16.40 -9.19
N THR A 55 18.11 -16.40 -8.84
CA THR A 55 18.59 -16.21 -7.45
C THR A 55 18.23 -14.84 -6.91
N ILE A 56 18.42 -13.78 -7.71
CA ILE A 56 18.01 -12.42 -7.35
C ILE A 56 16.48 -12.32 -7.30
N GLY A 57 15.78 -12.93 -8.25
CA GLY A 57 14.32 -13.01 -8.30
C GLY A 57 13.71 -13.62 -7.03
N LEU A 58 14.29 -14.70 -6.51
CA LEU A 58 13.85 -15.35 -5.27
C LEU A 58 13.83 -14.38 -4.08
N ALA A 59 14.86 -13.53 -3.94
CA ALA A 59 14.89 -12.53 -2.87
C ALA A 59 13.76 -11.49 -3.01
N VAL A 60 13.40 -11.10 -4.25
CA VAL A 60 12.24 -10.21 -4.51
C VAL A 60 10.92 -10.91 -4.19
N SER A 61 10.75 -12.16 -4.63
CA SER A 61 9.53 -12.94 -4.38
C SER A 61 9.29 -13.14 -2.87
N VAL A 62 10.34 -13.46 -2.11
CA VAL A 62 10.26 -13.57 -0.64
C VAL A 62 9.91 -12.23 0.00
N ASN A 63 10.49 -11.12 -0.48
CA ASN A 63 10.14 -9.78 0.02
C ASN A 63 8.66 -9.47 -0.19
N LEU A 64 8.15 -9.59 -1.43
CA LEU A 64 6.76 -9.27 -1.77
C LEU A 64 5.75 -10.17 -1.02
N ALA A 65 6.07 -11.46 -0.86
CA ALA A 65 5.26 -12.38 -0.09
C ALA A 65 5.17 -11.96 1.39
N LEU A 66 6.31 -11.63 2.02
CA LEU A 66 6.34 -11.19 3.41
C LEU A 66 5.76 -9.79 3.60
N TYR A 67 5.91 -8.89 2.64
CA TYR A 67 5.28 -7.57 2.62
C TYR A 67 3.74 -7.69 2.74
N GLY A 68 3.13 -8.55 1.92
CA GLY A 68 1.69 -8.83 1.99
C GLY A 68 1.27 -9.57 3.26
N LEU A 69 1.96 -10.66 3.59
CA LEU A 69 1.58 -11.54 4.69
C LEU A 69 1.79 -10.93 6.07
N THR A 70 2.71 -9.97 6.24
CA THR A 70 3.00 -9.37 7.56
C THR A 70 1.92 -8.40 8.00
N ALA A 71 1.22 -7.73 7.07
CA ALA A 71 0.23 -6.68 7.37
C ALA A 71 -0.82 -7.02 8.46
N PRO A 72 -1.54 -8.17 8.43
CA PRO A 72 -2.50 -8.52 9.48
C PRO A 72 -1.84 -8.80 10.84
N PHE A 73 -0.63 -9.37 10.85
CA PHE A 73 0.13 -9.60 12.09
C PHE A 73 0.67 -8.29 12.66
N ALA A 74 1.10 -7.35 11.80
CA ALA A 74 1.54 -6.02 12.20
C ALA A 74 0.43 -5.22 12.87
N ALA A 75 -0.79 -5.22 12.31
CA ALA A 75 -1.96 -4.61 12.97
C ALA A 75 -2.20 -5.21 14.37
N ALA A 76 -2.18 -6.54 14.50
CA ALA A 76 -2.33 -7.21 15.79
C ALA A 76 -1.16 -6.98 16.76
N LEU A 77 0.06 -6.77 16.25
CA LEU A 77 1.23 -6.36 17.07
C LEU A 77 1.07 -4.91 17.56
N MET A 78 0.56 -4.00 16.73
CA MET A 78 0.29 -2.62 17.12
C MET A 78 -0.82 -2.52 18.18
N ASP A 79 -1.79 -3.45 18.19
CA ASP A 79 -2.79 -3.61 19.27
C ASP A 79 -2.16 -4.03 20.60
N ARG A 80 -1.13 -4.90 20.55
CA ARG A 80 -0.48 -5.42 21.76
C ARG A 80 0.62 -4.52 22.32
N PHE A 81 1.48 -3.98 21.45
CA PHE A 81 2.73 -3.32 21.84
C PHE A 81 2.73 -1.81 21.58
N GLY A 82 1.67 -1.27 20.97
CA GLY A 82 1.61 0.12 20.53
C GLY A 82 2.17 0.30 19.11
N ILE A 83 1.70 1.35 18.43
CA ILE A 83 2.15 1.70 17.08
C ILE A 83 3.62 2.11 17.10
N ARG A 84 4.05 2.93 18.07
CA ARG A 84 5.40 3.48 18.20
C ARG A 84 6.46 2.38 18.21
N ARG A 85 6.29 1.38 19.08
CA ARG A 85 7.29 0.31 19.26
C ARG A 85 7.38 -0.59 18.02
N VAL A 86 6.25 -0.93 17.42
CA VAL A 86 6.19 -1.77 16.22
C VAL A 86 6.80 -1.07 15.01
N VAL A 87 6.46 0.19 14.78
CA VAL A 87 7.02 0.99 13.67
C VAL A 87 8.52 1.27 13.85
N ALA A 88 8.96 1.63 15.06
CA ALA A 88 10.38 1.83 15.33
C ALA A 88 11.19 0.54 15.13
N LEU A 89 10.66 -0.61 15.59
CA LEU A 89 11.29 -1.91 15.35
C LEU A 89 11.30 -2.27 13.86
N ALA A 90 10.20 -2.04 13.13
CA ALA A 90 10.12 -2.31 11.69
C ALA A 90 11.15 -1.48 10.89
N LEU A 91 11.31 -0.19 11.22
CA LEU A 91 12.32 0.68 10.62
C LEU A 91 13.75 0.23 10.96
N LEU A 92 14.01 -0.19 12.21
CA LEU A 92 15.30 -0.77 12.60
C LEU A 92 15.60 -2.07 11.84
N VAL A 93 14.59 -2.93 11.63
CA VAL A 93 14.73 -4.16 10.85
C VAL A 93 14.99 -3.87 9.37
N ILE A 94 14.29 -2.88 8.76
CA ILE A 94 14.58 -2.40 7.39
C ILE A 94 16.01 -1.87 7.31
N ALA A 95 16.42 -1.01 8.26
CA ALA A 95 17.74 -0.42 8.30
C ALA A 95 18.84 -1.48 8.44
N SER A 96 18.69 -2.43 9.37
CA SER A 96 19.66 -3.51 9.55
C SER A 96 19.71 -4.44 8.35
N GLY A 97 18.57 -4.77 7.73
CA GLY A 97 18.53 -5.62 6.54
C GLY A 97 19.18 -4.94 5.34
N SER A 98 18.79 -3.71 5.02
CA SER A 98 19.40 -2.94 3.93
C SER A 98 20.90 -2.71 4.16
N LEU A 99 21.34 -2.39 5.38
CA LEU A 99 22.75 -2.15 5.67
C LEU A 99 23.57 -3.44 5.60
N ALA A 100 23.03 -4.57 6.09
CA ALA A 100 23.70 -5.87 6.03
C ALA A 100 23.98 -6.33 4.59
N THR A 101 23.19 -5.89 3.59
CA THR A 101 23.48 -6.20 2.17
C THR A 101 24.83 -5.67 1.70
N VAL A 102 25.38 -4.60 2.31
CA VAL A 102 26.69 -4.03 1.91
C VAL A 102 27.83 -5.06 2.01
N TRP A 103 27.75 -5.95 3.02
CA TRP A 103 28.72 -6.99 3.32
C TRP A 103 28.26 -8.40 2.88
N MET A 104 27.25 -8.51 2.03
CA MET A 104 26.85 -9.82 1.52
C MET A 104 27.96 -10.43 0.66
N THR A 105 28.18 -11.73 0.84
CA THR A 105 29.16 -12.56 0.12
C THR A 105 28.52 -13.81 -0.51
N ALA A 106 27.29 -14.17 -0.10
CA ALA A 106 26.61 -15.37 -0.56
C ALA A 106 25.13 -15.11 -0.87
N ALA A 107 24.60 -15.77 -1.90
CA ALA A 107 23.24 -15.56 -2.43
C ALA A 107 22.12 -15.66 -1.38
N TRP A 108 22.23 -16.59 -0.43
CA TRP A 108 21.23 -16.76 0.63
C TRP A 108 21.13 -15.53 1.56
N GLN A 109 22.20 -14.73 1.67
CA GLN A 109 22.22 -13.50 2.47
C GLN A 109 21.38 -12.41 1.81
N LEU A 110 21.32 -12.34 0.47
CA LEU A 110 20.39 -11.45 -0.22
C LEU A 110 18.92 -11.82 0.09
N VAL A 111 18.60 -13.12 0.09
CA VAL A 111 17.28 -13.62 0.48
C VAL A 111 16.97 -13.32 1.95
N LEU A 112 17.93 -13.46 2.87
CA LEU A 112 17.72 -13.12 4.28
C LEU A 112 17.58 -11.60 4.50
N PHE A 113 18.55 -10.82 4.05
CA PHE A 113 18.65 -9.39 4.35
C PHE A 113 17.61 -8.56 3.58
N TRP A 114 17.46 -8.80 2.27
CA TRP A 114 16.49 -8.08 1.45
C TRP A 114 15.14 -8.80 1.36
N GLY A 115 15.13 -10.12 1.19
CA GLY A 115 13.88 -10.89 1.17
C GLY A 115 13.17 -10.85 2.52
N VAL A 116 13.81 -11.37 3.56
CA VAL A 116 13.16 -11.55 4.86
C VAL A 116 13.11 -10.27 5.68
N LEU A 117 14.26 -9.66 6.04
CA LEU A 117 14.26 -8.53 6.98
C LEU A 117 13.52 -7.31 6.41
N VAL A 118 13.93 -6.84 5.23
CA VAL A 118 13.28 -5.69 4.58
C VAL A 118 11.81 -5.99 4.21
N GLY A 119 11.46 -7.24 3.85
CA GLY A 119 10.08 -7.65 3.58
C GLY A 119 9.17 -7.61 4.82
N LEU A 120 9.62 -8.16 5.95
CA LEU A 120 8.89 -8.12 7.22
C LEU A 120 8.72 -6.68 7.74
N GLY A 121 9.77 -5.87 7.67
CA GLY A 121 9.72 -4.49 8.14
C GLY A 121 8.82 -3.61 7.28
N SER A 122 8.93 -3.70 5.95
CA SER A 122 8.05 -2.94 5.04
C SER A 122 6.59 -3.41 5.09
N GLY A 123 6.34 -4.72 5.22
CA GLY A 123 4.99 -5.26 5.42
C GLY A 123 4.34 -4.81 6.73
N SER A 124 5.16 -4.45 7.73
CA SER A 124 4.67 -3.83 8.98
C SER A 124 4.28 -2.35 8.82
N MET A 125 4.81 -1.68 7.79
CA MET A 125 4.52 -0.28 7.42
C MET A 125 3.44 -0.16 6.33
N ALA A 126 3.03 -1.27 5.73
CA ALA A 126 2.01 -1.33 4.68
C ALA A 126 0.66 -0.74 5.12
N LEU A 127 -0.30 -0.68 4.20
CA LEU A 127 -1.60 0.02 4.36
C LEU A 127 -2.39 -0.30 5.66
N ALA A 128 -2.15 -1.45 6.30
CA ALA A 128 -2.69 -1.77 7.62
C ALA A 128 -2.22 -0.82 8.75
N PHE A 129 -1.04 -0.21 8.63
CA PHE A 129 -0.57 0.89 9.50
C PHE A 129 -1.52 2.10 9.39
N ALA A 130 -1.83 2.54 8.17
CA ALA A 130 -2.75 3.66 7.93
C ALA A 130 -4.15 3.36 8.49
N ALA A 131 -4.67 2.14 8.29
CA ALA A 131 -5.93 1.70 8.88
C ALA A 131 -5.89 1.76 10.42
N THR A 132 -4.81 1.29 11.05
CA THR A 132 -4.62 1.28 12.50
C THR A 132 -4.55 2.70 13.09
N VAL A 133 -3.75 3.59 12.49
CA VAL A 133 -3.63 5.00 12.91
C VAL A 133 -4.98 5.72 12.77
N THR A 134 -5.63 5.62 11.61
CA THR A 134 -6.93 6.26 11.36
C THR A 134 -8.00 5.78 12.34
N ASN A 135 -8.09 4.47 12.61
CA ASN A 135 -9.12 3.93 13.49
C ASN A 135 -9.00 4.45 14.93
N ARG A 136 -7.77 4.60 15.45
CA ARG A 136 -7.51 5.07 16.83
C ARG A 136 -7.57 6.58 17.01
N TRP A 137 -6.96 7.34 16.09
CA TRP A 137 -6.74 8.78 16.29
C TRP A 137 -7.86 9.68 15.78
N PHE A 138 -8.73 9.16 14.92
CA PHE A 138 -9.76 9.93 14.24
C PHE A 138 -11.11 9.23 14.37
N THR A 139 -12.19 9.99 14.41
CA THR A 139 -13.57 9.52 14.16
C THR A 139 -14.23 10.34 13.06
N ALA A 140 -13.93 11.63 12.97
CA ALA A 140 -14.20 12.48 11.81
C ALA A 140 -13.01 12.51 10.83
N ARG A 141 -13.28 12.72 9.54
CA ARG A 141 -12.27 12.85 8.46
C ARG A 141 -11.35 11.62 8.30
N ARG A 142 -11.87 10.43 8.64
CA ARG A 142 -11.11 9.16 8.62
C ARG A 142 -10.69 8.78 7.20
N GLY A 143 -11.58 8.98 6.22
CA GLY A 143 -11.29 8.74 4.81
C GLY A 143 -10.13 9.61 4.33
N LEU A 144 -10.22 10.93 4.54
CA LEU A 144 -9.20 11.89 4.13
C LEU A 144 -7.83 11.58 4.74
N VAL A 145 -7.77 11.30 6.04
CA VAL A 145 -6.51 10.92 6.71
C VAL A 145 -5.95 9.62 6.14
N THR A 146 -6.80 8.62 5.87
CA THR A 146 -6.38 7.37 5.23
C THR A 146 -5.83 7.60 3.83
N GLY A 147 -6.48 8.46 3.02
CA GLY A 147 -6.00 8.87 1.71
C GLY A 147 -4.64 9.56 1.79
N ILE A 148 -4.47 10.53 2.71
CA ILE A 148 -3.20 11.23 2.93
C ILE A 148 -2.07 10.29 3.35
N LEU A 149 -2.31 9.40 4.33
CA LEU A 149 -1.31 8.44 4.81
C LEU A 149 -0.93 7.42 3.71
N THR A 150 -1.88 7.06 2.85
CA THR A 150 -1.66 6.10 1.76
C THR A 150 -0.92 6.72 0.57
N ALA A 151 -1.38 7.90 0.12
CA ALA A 151 -0.84 8.62 -1.03
C ALA A 151 0.62 9.06 -0.83
N ALA A 152 1.02 9.31 0.41
CA ALA A 152 2.39 9.70 0.71
C ALA A 152 3.40 8.57 0.44
N GLY A 153 3.01 7.29 0.48
CA GLY A 153 3.89 6.18 0.03
C GLY A 153 4.20 6.22 -1.46
N ALA A 154 3.21 6.53 -2.31
CA ALA A 154 3.44 6.83 -3.73
C ALA A 154 4.33 8.08 -3.90
N SER A 155 4.13 9.10 -3.07
CA SER A 155 5.00 10.30 -3.06
C SER A 155 6.45 9.98 -2.69
N GLY A 156 6.67 9.06 -1.75
CA GLY A 156 8.00 8.58 -1.36
C GLY A 156 8.69 7.87 -2.51
N GLN A 157 7.98 6.99 -3.23
CA GLN A 157 8.50 6.34 -4.43
C GLN A 157 8.93 7.34 -5.51
N LEU A 158 8.12 8.37 -5.80
CA LEU A 158 8.47 9.39 -6.80
C LEU A 158 9.76 10.17 -6.50
N VAL A 159 10.14 10.30 -5.22
CA VAL A 159 11.39 10.98 -4.81
C VAL A 159 12.57 10.01 -4.71
N PHE A 160 12.38 8.86 -4.05
CA PHE A 160 13.47 7.94 -3.77
C PHE A 160 13.80 6.99 -4.92
N LEU A 161 12.83 6.60 -5.75
CA LEU A 161 13.10 5.68 -6.87
C LEU A 161 14.09 6.26 -7.89
N PRO A 162 13.96 7.54 -8.34
CA PRO A 162 14.95 8.15 -9.23
C PRO A 162 16.31 8.37 -8.54
N LEU A 163 16.30 8.80 -7.26
CA LEU A 163 17.53 9.01 -6.49
C LEU A 163 18.34 7.71 -6.34
N LEU A 164 17.67 6.61 -6.00
CA LEU A 164 18.31 5.30 -5.87
C LEU A 164 18.77 4.77 -7.22
N ALA A 165 17.99 4.95 -8.30
CA ALA A 165 18.42 4.57 -9.65
C ALA A 165 19.69 5.32 -10.09
N TRP A 166 19.73 6.64 -9.88
CA TRP A 166 20.91 7.47 -10.18
C TRP A 166 22.13 7.05 -9.36
N LEU A 167 21.96 6.76 -8.06
CA LEU A 167 23.02 6.21 -7.21
C LEU A 167 23.56 4.89 -7.73
N VAL A 168 22.69 3.98 -8.20
CA VAL A 168 23.13 2.69 -8.78
C VAL A 168 23.93 2.88 -10.05
N GLU A 169 23.46 3.74 -10.95
CA GLU A 169 24.08 4.01 -12.25
C GLU A 169 25.46 4.68 -12.09
N HIS A 170 25.60 5.62 -11.16
CA HIS A 170 26.82 6.45 -11.04
C HIS A 170 27.78 5.99 -9.92
N HIS A 171 27.29 5.27 -8.90
CA HIS A 171 28.06 4.90 -7.70
C HIS A 171 27.89 3.42 -7.30
N GLY A 172 27.17 2.62 -8.10
CA GLY A 172 26.89 1.22 -7.83
C GLY A 172 25.84 0.99 -6.73
N TRP A 173 25.56 -0.28 -6.45
CA TRP A 173 24.45 -0.68 -5.59
C TRP A 173 24.67 -0.43 -4.09
N ARG A 174 25.93 -0.42 -3.61
CA ARG A 174 26.24 -0.28 -2.17
C ARG A 174 25.79 1.09 -1.60
N PRO A 175 26.11 2.25 -2.22
CA PRO A 175 25.60 3.55 -1.74
C PRO A 175 24.08 3.63 -1.71
N ALA A 176 23.40 3.03 -2.69
CA ALA A 176 21.94 3.00 -2.73
C ALA A 176 21.34 2.20 -1.54
N THR A 177 21.90 1.04 -1.19
CA THR A 177 21.43 0.29 -0.01
C THR A 177 21.73 1.01 1.30
N VAL A 178 22.90 1.65 1.43
CA VAL A 178 23.24 2.53 2.58
C VAL A 178 22.26 3.70 2.69
N THR A 179 21.84 4.29 1.57
CA THR A 179 20.89 5.42 1.55
C THR A 179 19.53 5.00 2.11
N VAL A 180 19.02 3.82 1.73
CA VAL A 180 17.80 3.25 2.31
C VAL A 180 17.97 3.03 3.82
N SER A 181 19.13 2.51 4.26
CA SER A 181 19.41 2.29 5.68
C SER A 181 19.41 3.59 6.50
N LEU A 182 20.14 4.61 6.02
CA LEU A 182 20.24 5.90 6.68
C LEU A 182 18.91 6.64 6.70
N ALA A 183 18.12 6.58 5.62
CA ALA A 183 16.78 7.14 5.58
C ALA A 183 15.87 6.47 6.61
N ALA A 184 15.83 5.13 6.66
CA ALA A 184 15.05 4.39 7.65
C ALA A 184 15.49 4.71 9.10
N LEU A 185 16.80 4.75 9.38
CA LEU A 185 17.34 5.15 10.69
C LEU A 185 16.98 6.59 11.07
N ALA A 186 17.04 7.53 10.12
CA ALA A 186 16.67 8.92 10.35
C ALA A 186 15.21 9.07 10.76
N VAL A 187 14.32 8.17 10.31
CA VAL A 187 12.89 8.17 10.69
C VAL A 187 12.66 7.71 12.14
N VAL A 188 13.46 6.75 12.64
CA VAL A 188 13.31 6.15 13.99
C VAL A 188 13.18 7.19 15.12
N PRO A 189 14.05 8.22 15.27
CA PRO A 189 13.90 9.21 16.34
C PRO A 189 12.61 10.03 16.22
N PHE A 190 12.16 10.39 15.01
CA PHE A 190 10.89 11.09 14.83
C PHE A 190 9.71 10.22 15.25
N VAL A 191 9.72 8.93 14.92
CA VAL A 191 8.70 7.95 15.37
C VAL A 191 8.68 7.85 16.89
N TRP A 192 9.86 7.69 17.50
CA TRP A 192 9.99 7.45 18.92
C TRP A 192 9.55 8.66 19.76
N LEU A 193 9.91 9.87 19.31
CA LEU A 193 9.64 11.12 20.02
C LEU A 193 8.24 11.69 19.73
N LEU A 194 7.80 11.69 18.47
CA LEU A 194 6.58 12.37 18.03
C LEU A 194 5.34 11.46 18.02
N MET A 195 5.46 10.21 17.55
CA MET A 195 4.30 9.34 17.40
C MET A 195 3.80 8.82 18.75
N ARG A 196 2.48 8.71 18.91
CA ARG A 196 1.80 8.28 20.15
C ARG A 196 0.85 7.11 19.82
N ASP A 197 0.70 6.14 20.73
CA ASP A 197 -0.02 4.90 20.44
C ASP A 197 -1.54 5.07 20.46
N HIS A 198 -2.03 5.93 21.36
CA HIS A 198 -3.44 6.24 21.56
C HIS A 198 -3.62 7.72 21.96
N PRO A 199 -4.71 8.41 21.58
CA PRO A 199 -4.96 9.80 22.00
C PRO A 199 -5.05 9.96 23.53
N ALA A 200 -5.49 8.92 24.25
CA ALA A 200 -5.47 8.91 25.71
C ALA A 200 -4.05 9.01 26.32
N ASP A 201 -2.99 8.63 25.59
CA ASP A 201 -1.58 8.75 26.04
C ASP A 201 -1.10 10.22 26.16
N VAL A 202 -1.93 11.16 25.70
CA VAL A 202 -1.72 12.62 25.80
C VAL A 202 -2.95 13.32 26.39
N GLY A 203 -3.86 12.58 27.03
CA GLY A 203 -5.08 13.13 27.64
C GLY A 203 -6.11 13.66 26.63
N LEU A 204 -6.04 13.25 25.37
CA LEU A 204 -6.93 13.72 24.30
C LEU A 204 -7.98 12.67 23.92
N ALA A 205 -9.09 13.15 23.36
CA ALA A 205 -10.05 12.32 22.63
C ALA A 205 -9.55 12.09 21.18
N PRO A 206 -10.02 11.03 20.49
CA PRO A 206 -9.89 10.92 19.04
C PRO A 206 -10.49 12.16 18.34
N TYR A 207 -9.92 12.57 17.20
CA TYR A 207 -10.35 13.76 16.47
C TYR A 207 -11.81 13.63 15.97
N GLY A 208 -12.69 14.49 16.47
CA GLY A 208 -14.13 14.45 16.22
C GLY A 208 -14.89 13.44 17.08
N GLY A 209 -14.30 12.95 18.15
CA GLY A 209 -14.84 11.91 19.03
C GLY A 209 -14.91 12.34 20.49
N THR A 210 -15.48 11.48 21.33
CA THR A 210 -15.48 11.64 22.79
C THR A 210 -14.25 10.97 23.40
N TYR A 211 -13.78 11.46 24.55
CA TYR A 211 -12.70 10.81 25.28
C TYR A 211 -13.09 9.36 25.65
N ALA A 212 -12.14 8.44 25.52
CA ALA A 212 -12.28 7.04 25.90
C ALA A 212 -10.98 6.59 26.57
N GLN A 213 -11.10 5.78 27.61
CA GLN A 213 -9.93 5.17 28.25
C GLN A 213 -9.15 4.31 27.26
N LYS A 214 -7.83 4.23 27.45
CA LYS A 214 -6.97 3.39 26.61
C LYS A 214 -7.39 1.93 26.72
N PRO A 215 -7.67 1.21 25.61
CA PRO A 215 -7.94 -0.22 25.67
C PRO A 215 -6.78 -0.99 26.29
N ALA A 216 -7.09 -2.03 27.07
CA ALA A 216 -6.07 -2.92 27.62
C ALA A 216 -5.34 -3.69 26.49
N PRO A 217 -4.01 -3.87 26.57
CA PRO A 217 -3.26 -4.61 25.55
C PRO A 217 -3.76 -6.04 25.37
N VAL A 218 -4.07 -6.44 24.13
CA VAL A 218 -4.58 -7.80 23.86
C VAL A 218 -3.41 -8.81 23.77
N PRO A 219 -3.38 -9.88 24.59
CA PRO A 219 -2.32 -10.88 24.52
C PRO A 219 -2.42 -11.74 23.25
N GLY A 220 -1.28 -12.27 22.80
CA GLY A 220 -1.25 -13.25 21.71
C GLY A 220 -1.54 -12.70 20.31
N ALA A 221 -0.93 -11.57 19.92
CA ALA A 221 -1.08 -10.91 18.63
C ALA A 221 -1.22 -11.84 17.41
N ALA A 222 -0.33 -12.83 17.24
CA ALA A 222 -0.42 -13.77 16.11
C ALA A 222 -1.70 -14.66 16.16
N ARG A 223 -2.09 -15.13 17.35
CA ARG A 223 -3.35 -15.87 17.56
C ARG A 223 -4.57 -14.97 17.34
N ARG A 224 -4.48 -13.67 17.67
CA ARG A 224 -5.52 -12.66 17.37
C ARG A 224 -5.68 -12.47 15.86
N ALA A 225 -4.58 -12.26 15.12
CA ALA A 225 -4.59 -12.11 13.66
C ALA A 225 -5.25 -13.31 12.96
N LEU A 226 -4.88 -14.53 13.33
CA LEU A 226 -5.47 -15.75 12.78
C LEU A 226 -6.93 -15.97 13.21
N ARG A 227 -7.30 -15.69 14.47
CA ARG A 227 -8.69 -15.80 14.93
C ARG A 227 -9.61 -14.86 14.13
N VAL A 228 -9.20 -13.60 13.99
CA VAL A 228 -9.95 -12.59 13.21
C VAL A 228 -10.13 -13.03 11.76
N LEU A 229 -9.14 -13.69 11.13
CA LEU A 229 -9.31 -14.30 9.81
C LEU A 229 -10.41 -15.38 9.83
N PHE A 230 -10.34 -16.35 10.74
CA PHE A 230 -11.31 -17.44 10.79
C PHE A 230 -12.75 -16.96 11.09
N ASP A 231 -12.90 -15.92 11.90
CA ASP A 231 -14.20 -15.34 12.22
C ASP A 231 -14.72 -14.47 11.06
N ALA A 232 -13.88 -13.65 10.42
CA ALA A 232 -14.26 -12.87 9.25
C ALA A 232 -14.57 -13.74 8.02
N ALA A 233 -13.79 -14.79 7.75
CA ALA A 233 -13.95 -15.69 6.61
C ALA A 233 -15.25 -16.51 6.64
N ARG A 234 -15.95 -16.57 7.77
CA ARG A 234 -17.32 -17.12 7.89
C ARG A 234 -18.41 -16.15 7.41
N THR A 235 -18.05 -14.94 6.96
CA THR A 235 -19.00 -13.87 6.61
C THR A 235 -18.92 -13.49 5.14
N GLY A 236 -20.08 -13.23 4.52
CA GLY A 236 -20.16 -12.76 3.12
C GLY A 236 -19.38 -11.47 2.84
N PRO A 237 -19.43 -10.42 3.69
CA PRO A 237 -18.67 -9.19 3.46
C PRO A 237 -17.16 -9.39 3.37
N PHE A 238 -16.58 -10.39 4.04
CA PHE A 238 -15.15 -10.67 3.96
C PHE A 238 -14.77 -11.07 2.54
N TRP A 239 -15.50 -12.02 1.95
CA TRP A 239 -15.23 -12.51 0.59
C TRP A 239 -15.53 -11.47 -0.49
N LEU A 240 -16.51 -10.59 -0.29
CA LEU A 240 -16.75 -9.45 -1.18
C LEU A 240 -15.58 -8.43 -1.12
N LEU A 241 -15.11 -8.07 0.07
CA LEU A 241 -13.97 -7.15 0.24
C LEU A 241 -12.66 -7.79 -0.25
N ALA A 242 -12.37 -9.04 0.13
CA ALA A 242 -11.18 -9.77 -0.29
C ALA A 242 -11.16 -10.03 -1.81
N GLY A 243 -12.31 -10.37 -2.41
CA GLY A 243 -12.43 -10.61 -3.85
C GLY A 243 -12.31 -9.32 -4.68
N THR A 244 -13.00 -8.24 -4.29
CA THR A 244 -12.83 -6.94 -4.95
C THR A 244 -11.40 -6.42 -4.84
N PHE A 245 -10.77 -6.53 -3.66
CA PHE A 245 -9.40 -6.05 -3.48
C PHE A 245 -8.34 -6.98 -4.10
N ALA A 246 -8.64 -8.28 -4.29
CA ALA A 246 -7.85 -9.15 -5.16
C ALA A 246 -7.90 -8.68 -6.63
N ILE A 247 -9.08 -8.29 -7.13
CA ILE A 247 -9.25 -7.72 -8.48
C ILE A 247 -8.55 -6.35 -8.59
N CYS A 248 -8.54 -5.54 -7.53
CA CYS A 248 -7.72 -4.33 -7.46
C CYS A 248 -6.24 -4.65 -7.71
N GLY A 249 -5.67 -5.60 -6.95
CA GLY A 249 -4.26 -5.97 -7.09
C GLY A 249 -3.94 -6.61 -8.44
N ALA A 250 -4.83 -7.45 -8.95
CA ALA A 250 -4.73 -8.04 -10.29
C ALA A 250 -4.66 -6.98 -11.39
N SER A 251 -5.54 -5.97 -11.34
CA SER A 251 -5.64 -4.93 -12.37
C SER A 251 -4.50 -3.91 -12.33
N THR A 252 -4.05 -3.46 -11.15
CA THR A 252 -2.95 -2.47 -11.05
C THR A 252 -1.58 -3.14 -10.97
N ASN A 253 -1.25 -3.73 -9.83
CA ASN A 253 0.09 -4.28 -9.56
C ASN A 253 0.39 -5.54 -10.37
N GLY A 254 -0.62 -6.36 -10.69
CA GLY A 254 -0.47 -7.59 -11.45
C GLY A 254 -0.51 -7.41 -12.97
N LEU A 255 -1.01 -6.29 -13.47
CA LEU A 255 -1.17 -6.09 -14.91
C LEU A 255 -0.53 -4.79 -15.39
N VAL A 256 -1.01 -3.62 -14.99
CA VAL A 256 -0.43 -2.36 -15.46
C VAL A 256 1.02 -2.19 -14.97
N LYS A 257 1.32 -2.49 -13.70
CA LYS A 257 2.69 -2.31 -13.17
C LYS A 257 3.73 -3.23 -13.83
N THR A 258 3.34 -4.45 -14.21
CA THR A 258 4.25 -5.46 -14.78
C THR A 258 4.29 -5.45 -16.30
N HIS A 259 3.14 -5.29 -16.95
CA HIS A 259 2.96 -5.57 -18.38
C HIS A 259 2.66 -4.34 -19.24
N PHE A 260 2.38 -3.16 -18.65
CA PHE A 260 2.16 -1.94 -19.46
C PHE A 260 3.38 -1.56 -20.30
N VAL A 261 4.58 -1.58 -19.72
CA VAL A 261 5.81 -1.21 -20.44
C VAL A 261 6.16 -2.22 -21.55
N PRO A 262 6.15 -3.55 -21.31
CA PRO A 262 6.23 -4.54 -22.39
C PRO A 262 5.16 -4.39 -23.47
N ALA A 263 3.88 -4.23 -23.10
CA ALA A 263 2.79 -4.11 -24.06
C ALA A 263 2.89 -2.84 -24.92
N ALA A 264 3.30 -1.71 -24.33
CA ALA A 264 3.56 -0.48 -25.08
C ALA A 264 4.76 -0.64 -26.03
N HIS A 265 5.80 -1.36 -25.60
CA HIS A 265 6.97 -1.67 -26.42
C HIS A 265 6.65 -2.62 -27.59
N ASP A 266 5.76 -3.60 -27.40
CA ASP A 266 5.24 -4.44 -28.49
C ASP A 266 4.54 -3.60 -29.58
N HIS A 267 3.97 -2.45 -29.21
CA HIS A 267 3.39 -1.47 -30.15
C HIS A 267 4.42 -0.44 -30.67
N GLY A 268 5.72 -0.68 -30.45
CA GLY A 268 6.82 0.17 -30.92
C GLY A 268 7.14 1.39 -30.05
N MET A 269 6.52 1.53 -28.87
CA MET A 269 6.81 2.65 -27.97
C MET A 269 8.19 2.49 -27.29
N PRO A 270 9.01 3.55 -27.22
CA PRO A 270 10.25 3.52 -26.44
C PRO A 270 10.00 3.16 -24.97
N VAL A 271 10.78 2.22 -24.43
CA VAL A 271 10.69 1.76 -23.03
C VAL A 271 10.75 2.94 -22.05
N THR A 272 11.59 3.93 -22.31
CA THR A 272 11.73 5.15 -21.52
C THR A 272 10.47 6.01 -21.51
N ALA A 273 9.77 6.11 -22.65
CA ALA A 273 8.49 6.82 -22.74
C ALA A 273 7.41 6.09 -21.95
N ALA A 274 7.27 4.78 -22.13
CA ALA A 274 6.30 3.97 -21.39
C ALA A 274 6.54 3.98 -19.87
N ALA A 275 7.80 3.90 -19.43
CA ALA A 275 8.19 4.05 -18.02
C ALA A 275 7.89 5.46 -17.49
N GLY A 276 8.12 6.50 -18.30
CA GLY A 276 7.73 7.88 -17.98
C GLY A 276 6.23 8.04 -17.76
N LEU A 277 5.40 7.36 -18.57
CA LEU A 277 3.94 7.35 -18.38
C LEU A 277 3.53 6.67 -17.06
N LEU A 278 4.20 5.59 -16.64
CA LEU A 278 3.99 5.00 -15.30
C LEU A 278 4.38 5.96 -14.15
N ALA A 279 5.41 6.79 -14.33
CA ALA A 279 5.74 7.82 -13.35
C ALA A 279 4.64 8.89 -13.26
N VAL A 280 4.01 9.25 -14.40
CA VAL A 280 2.84 10.16 -14.42
C VAL A 280 1.61 9.52 -13.75
N ILE A 281 1.35 8.22 -13.94
CA ILE A 281 0.33 7.48 -13.16
C ILE A 281 0.58 7.69 -11.65
N GLY A 282 1.82 7.54 -11.19
CA GLY A 282 2.19 7.74 -9.78
C GLY A 282 1.91 9.15 -9.25
N VAL A 283 2.07 10.19 -10.07
CA VAL A 283 1.72 11.57 -9.70
C VAL A 283 0.21 11.73 -9.52
N PHE A 284 -0.59 11.19 -10.44
CA PHE A 284 -2.05 11.24 -10.34
C PHE A 284 -2.61 10.33 -9.25
N ASP A 285 -1.94 9.24 -8.88
CA ASP A 285 -2.31 8.40 -7.74
C ASP A 285 -2.32 9.18 -6.42
N VAL A 286 -1.32 10.05 -6.20
CA VAL A 286 -1.26 10.90 -5.00
C VAL A 286 -2.52 11.78 -4.91
N ILE A 287 -2.94 12.38 -6.03
CA ILE A 287 -4.11 13.25 -6.12
C ILE A 287 -5.40 12.42 -5.92
N GLY A 288 -5.52 11.32 -6.65
CA GLY A 288 -6.70 10.45 -6.67
C GLY A 288 -6.96 9.75 -5.34
N THR A 289 -5.92 9.23 -4.69
CA THR A 289 -6.01 8.57 -3.39
C THR A 289 -6.40 9.55 -2.27
N VAL A 290 -5.89 10.79 -2.28
CA VAL A 290 -6.34 11.84 -1.33
C VAL A 290 -7.79 12.26 -1.61
N ALA A 291 -8.16 12.44 -2.88
CA ALA A 291 -9.53 12.77 -3.27
C ALA A 291 -10.52 11.66 -2.89
N SER A 292 -10.18 10.39 -3.12
CA SER A 292 -10.97 9.24 -2.67
C SER A 292 -11.14 9.21 -1.16
N GLY A 293 -10.09 9.54 -0.40
CA GLY A 293 -10.20 9.73 1.05
C GLY A 293 -11.26 10.77 1.41
N TRP A 294 -11.19 11.96 0.79
CA TRP A 294 -12.15 13.04 0.98
C TRP A 294 -13.59 12.66 0.58
N PHE A 295 -13.75 11.88 -0.50
CA PHE A 295 -15.04 11.36 -0.95
C PHE A 295 -15.60 10.29 0.01
N THR A 296 -14.74 9.43 0.55
CA THR A 296 -15.08 8.35 1.49
C THR A 296 -15.69 8.88 2.80
N ASP A 297 -15.34 10.10 3.21
CA ASP A 297 -15.97 10.75 4.37
C ASP A 297 -17.37 11.33 4.08
N ARG A 298 -17.83 11.35 2.83
CA ARG A 298 -19.07 12.03 2.39
C ARG A 298 -20.06 11.12 1.65
N PHE A 299 -19.57 10.16 0.91
CA PHE A 299 -20.35 9.29 0.03
C PHE A 299 -20.28 7.83 0.48
N ASP A 300 -21.25 7.02 0.05
CA ASP A 300 -21.29 5.60 0.40
C ASP A 300 -20.09 4.86 -0.21
N SER A 301 -19.24 4.28 0.64
CA SER A 301 -18.00 3.62 0.25
C SER A 301 -18.20 2.49 -0.76
N ARG A 302 -19.36 1.82 -0.78
CA ARG A 302 -19.69 0.78 -1.76
C ARG A 302 -19.92 1.36 -3.15
N ARG A 303 -20.61 2.50 -3.22
CA ARG A 303 -20.84 3.23 -4.47
C ARG A 303 -19.54 3.82 -5.02
N LEU A 304 -18.67 4.33 -4.14
CA LEU A 304 -17.33 4.77 -4.53
C LEU A 304 -16.51 3.63 -5.12
N LEU A 305 -16.43 2.47 -4.44
CA LEU A 305 -15.77 1.29 -4.99
C LEU A 305 -16.37 0.86 -6.34
N ALA A 306 -17.70 0.87 -6.47
CA ALA A 306 -18.36 0.52 -7.73
C ALA A 306 -17.97 1.48 -8.88
N VAL A 307 -17.91 2.79 -8.62
CA VAL A 307 -17.45 3.79 -9.59
C VAL A 307 -15.98 3.59 -9.94
N TYR A 308 -15.10 3.42 -8.95
CA TYR A 308 -13.66 3.19 -9.16
C TYR A 308 -13.40 1.95 -10.01
N TYR A 309 -13.97 0.79 -9.63
CA TYR A 309 -13.84 -0.43 -10.44
C TYR A 309 -14.49 -0.32 -11.82
N ALA A 310 -15.61 0.39 -11.99
CA ALA A 310 -16.21 0.59 -13.31
C ALA A 310 -15.31 1.46 -14.22
N LEU A 311 -14.78 2.58 -13.70
CA LEU A 311 -13.85 3.44 -14.43
C LEU A 311 -12.55 2.71 -14.79
N ARG A 312 -11.98 1.96 -13.85
CA ARG A 312 -10.81 1.10 -14.08
C ARG A 312 -11.07 0.07 -15.16
N GLY A 313 -12.23 -0.61 -15.09
CA GLY A 313 -12.62 -1.64 -16.04
C GLY A 313 -12.75 -1.08 -17.46
N ILE A 314 -13.46 0.03 -17.61
CA ILE A 314 -13.57 0.75 -18.90
C ILE A 314 -12.19 1.16 -19.41
N SER A 315 -11.34 1.74 -18.56
CA SER A 315 -9.99 2.17 -18.96
C SER A 315 -9.14 1.02 -19.49
N LEU A 316 -9.21 -0.16 -18.87
CA LEU A 316 -8.49 -1.37 -19.33
C LEU A 316 -9.09 -1.97 -20.60
N LEU A 317 -10.42 -1.93 -20.78
CA LEU A 317 -11.07 -2.38 -22.00
C LEU A 317 -10.62 -1.58 -23.23
N PHE A 318 -10.40 -0.28 -23.09
CA PHE A 318 -9.97 0.57 -24.20
C PHE A 318 -8.44 0.60 -24.41
N LEU A 319 -7.64 0.28 -23.40
CA LEU A 319 -6.17 0.40 -23.45
C LEU A 319 -5.50 -0.18 -24.71
N PRO A 320 -5.83 -1.39 -25.21
CA PRO A 320 -5.23 -1.94 -26.43
C PRO A 320 -5.30 -0.98 -27.64
N MET A 321 -6.43 -0.29 -27.81
CA MET A 321 -6.66 0.68 -28.90
C MET A 321 -5.87 2.00 -28.71
N LEU A 322 -5.35 2.25 -27.50
CA LEU A 322 -4.60 3.47 -27.17
C LEU A 322 -3.08 3.29 -27.25
N LEU A 323 -2.59 2.05 -27.41
CA LEU A 323 -1.16 1.76 -27.54
C LEU A 323 -0.69 2.02 -28.98
N ALA A 324 0.40 2.76 -29.12
CA ALA A 324 0.96 3.19 -30.40
C ALA A 324 2.48 3.46 -30.27
N PRO A 325 3.24 3.56 -31.38
CA PRO A 325 4.69 3.81 -31.33
C PRO A 325 5.10 5.13 -30.66
N SER A 326 4.18 6.07 -30.52
CA SER A 326 4.38 7.37 -29.90
C SER A 326 3.24 7.70 -28.95
N VAL A 327 3.49 8.53 -27.93
CA VAL A 327 2.47 8.96 -26.97
C VAL A 327 1.45 9.88 -27.67
N GLN A 328 0.23 9.37 -27.86
CA GLN A 328 -0.89 10.14 -28.43
C GLN A 328 -1.80 10.71 -27.32
N PRO A 329 -2.54 11.81 -27.56
CA PRO A 329 -3.43 12.39 -26.56
C PRO A 329 -4.44 11.42 -25.92
N PRO A 330 -5.07 10.46 -26.64
CA PRO A 330 -5.96 9.47 -26.03
C PRO A 330 -5.31 8.63 -24.92
N LEU A 331 -4.03 8.27 -25.07
CA LEU A 331 -3.29 7.53 -24.06
C LEU A 331 -3.01 8.40 -22.81
N LEU A 332 -2.78 9.71 -22.98
CA LEU A 332 -2.63 10.63 -21.85
C LEU A 332 -3.90 10.68 -20.98
N PHE A 333 -5.09 10.64 -21.58
CA PHE A 333 -6.33 10.52 -20.81
C PHE A 333 -6.38 9.22 -20.01
N PHE A 334 -6.03 8.07 -20.60
CA PHE A 334 -5.89 6.80 -19.86
C PHE A 334 -4.92 6.95 -18.68
N ILE A 335 -3.74 7.51 -18.89
CA ILE A 335 -2.72 7.69 -17.84
C ILE A 335 -3.21 8.57 -16.69
N VAL A 336 -3.92 9.66 -16.98
CA VAL A 336 -4.51 10.54 -15.96
C VAL A 336 -5.64 9.84 -15.19
N PHE A 337 -6.62 9.26 -15.90
CA PHE A 337 -7.77 8.61 -15.25
C PHE A 337 -7.37 7.36 -14.46
N TYR A 338 -6.50 6.52 -15.03
CA TYR A 338 -6.00 5.31 -14.38
C TYR A 338 -5.08 5.64 -13.20
N GLY A 339 -4.27 6.71 -13.31
CA GLY A 339 -3.51 7.28 -12.19
C GLY A 339 -4.41 7.72 -11.05
N LEU A 340 -5.43 8.54 -11.33
CA LEU A 340 -6.40 8.99 -10.32
C LEU A 340 -7.15 7.83 -9.64
N ASP A 341 -7.26 6.67 -10.27
CA ASP A 341 -7.93 5.49 -9.71
C ASP A 341 -6.97 4.52 -8.99
N TRP A 342 -5.67 4.57 -9.26
CA TRP A 342 -4.67 3.54 -8.92
C TRP A 342 -4.82 2.94 -7.51
N VAL A 343 -4.71 3.76 -6.45
CA VAL A 343 -4.94 3.35 -5.05
C VAL A 343 -6.23 3.97 -4.45
N ALA A 344 -7.08 4.59 -5.28
CA ALA A 344 -8.36 5.19 -4.87
C ALA A 344 -9.34 4.19 -4.20
N THR A 345 -9.20 2.89 -4.43
CA THR A 345 -10.02 1.85 -3.76
C THR A 345 -9.66 1.64 -2.29
N VAL A 346 -8.50 2.10 -1.80
CA VAL A 346 -8.02 1.81 -0.44
C VAL A 346 -8.82 2.51 0.67
N PRO A 347 -9.04 3.84 0.66
CA PRO A 347 -9.83 4.52 1.68
C PRO A 347 -11.24 3.93 1.90
N PRO A 348 -12.06 3.66 0.85
CA PRO A 348 -13.39 3.07 1.05
C PRO A 348 -13.33 1.61 1.49
N THR A 349 -12.32 0.83 1.07
CA THR A 349 -12.13 -0.55 1.55
C THR A 349 -11.83 -0.58 3.06
N ILE A 350 -10.94 0.29 3.55
CA ILE A 350 -10.65 0.44 4.98
C ILE A 350 -11.90 0.88 5.76
N ALA A 351 -12.69 1.80 5.20
CA ALA A 351 -13.94 2.26 5.82
C ALA A 351 -14.96 1.12 5.98
N LEU A 352 -15.10 0.26 4.97
CA LEU A 352 -16.01 -0.89 4.99
C LEU A 352 -15.52 -2.01 5.92
N CYS A 353 -14.21 -2.31 5.96
CA CYS A 353 -13.65 -3.22 6.95
C CYS A 353 -13.98 -2.75 8.38
N ARG A 354 -13.88 -1.45 8.66
CA ARG A 354 -14.28 -0.87 9.96
C ARG A 354 -15.80 -0.92 10.20
N GLU A 355 -16.64 -0.64 9.20
CA GLU A 355 -18.10 -0.71 9.33
C GLU A 355 -18.57 -2.13 9.70
N HIS A 356 -18.03 -3.14 9.04
CA HIS A 356 -18.42 -4.53 9.26
C HIS A 356 -17.85 -5.12 10.55
N TYR A 357 -16.55 -4.93 10.81
CA TYR A 357 -15.79 -5.65 11.85
C TYR A 357 -15.38 -4.80 13.06
N GLY A 358 -15.71 -3.50 13.08
CA GLY A 358 -15.43 -2.62 14.22
C GLY A 358 -13.93 -2.51 14.50
N ASP A 359 -13.54 -2.80 15.75
CA ASP A 359 -12.16 -2.69 16.23
C ASP A 359 -11.20 -3.66 15.52
N ASP A 360 -11.68 -4.83 15.11
CA ASP A 360 -10.90 -5.81 14.35
C ASP A 360 -10.73 -5.41 12.87
N GLY A 361 -11.37 -4.32 12.42
CA GLY A 361 -11.37 -3.88 11.02
C GLY A 361 -9.98 -3.60 10.43
N ALA A 362 -8.99 -3.20 11.22
CA ALA A 362 -7.61 -3.02 10.75
C ALA A 362 -6.91 -4.37 10.46
N ILE A 363 -7.17 -5.40 11.28
CA ILE A 363 -6.64 -6.75 11.08
C ILE A 363 -7.34 -7.42 9.89
N VAL A 364 -8.66 -7.26 9.76
CA VAL A 364 -9.40 -7.74 8.59
C VAL A 364 -8.91 -7.06 7.32
N PHE A 365 -8.67 -5.75 7.33
CA PHE A 365 -8.06 -5.06 6.19
C PHE A 365 -6.66 -5.59 5.86
N GLY A 366 -5.85 -5.98 6.85
CA GLY A 366 -4.58 -6.67 6.61
C GLY A 366 -4.74 -7.99 5.84
N TRP A 367 -5.78 -8.79 6.14
CA TRP A 367 -6.08 -10.01 5.39
C TRP A 367 -6.67 -9.75 4.00
N VAL A 368 -7.47 -8.70 3.84
CA VAL A 368 -7.92 -8.21 2.53
C VAL A 368 -6.73 -7.73 1.69
N LEU A 369 -5.73 -7.06 2.29
CA LEU A 369 -4.48 -6.69 1.62
C LEU A 369 -3.65 -7.91 1.20
N ALA A 370 -3.72 -9.02 1.92
CA ALA A 370 -3.09 -10.27 1.48
C ALA A 370 -3.75 -10.83 0.20
N SER A 371 -5.07 -10.77 0.07
CA SER A 371 -5.74 -11.20 -1.17
C SER A 371 -5.43 -10.29 -2.37
N HIS A 372 -5.18 -9.00 -2.15
CA HIS A 372 -4.65 -8.09 -3.16
C HIS A 372 -3.29 -8.55 -3.71
N GLN A 373 -2.36 -9.00 -2.86
CA GLN A 373 -1.07 -9.52 -3.35
C GLN A 373 -1.24 -10.84 -4.11
N ILE A 374 -2.17 -11.71 -3.69
CA ILE A 374 -2.50 -12.94 -4.42
C ILE A 374 -3.05 -12.63 -5.82
N GLY A 375 -4.00 -11.69 -5.93
CA GLY A 375 -4.54 -11.26 -7.22
C GLY A 375 -3.49 -10.63 -8.13
N ALA A 376 -2.62 -9.78 -7.56
CA ALA A 376 -1.49 -9.19 -8.28
C ALA A 376 -0.52 -10.27 -8.82
N ALA A 377 -0.11 -11.23 -7.98
CA ALA A 377 0.79 -12.31 -8.39
C ALA A 377 0.16 -13.21 -9.48
N ALA A 378 -1.14 -13.52 -9.34
CA ALA A 378 -1.86 -14.34 -10.31
C ALA A 378 -1.89 -13.70 -11.71
N VAL A 379 -2.25 -12.42 -11.82
CA VAL A 379 -2.29 -11.76 -13.14
C VAL A 379 -0.90 -11.36 -13.65
N ALA A 380 0.08 -11.14 -12.77
CA ALA A 380 1.47 -10.96 -13.19
C ALA A 380 1.97 -12.20 -13.93
N PHE A 381 1.70 -13.40 -13.39
CA PHE A 381 2.03 -14.66 -14.04
C PHE A 381 1.18 -14.92 -15.30
N LEU A 382 -0.16 -14.85 -15.19
CA LEU A 382 -1.08 -15.15 -16.31
C LEU A 382 -0.92 -14.17 -17.48
N GLY A 383 -0.55 -12.92 -17.20
CA GLY A 383 -0.26 -11.91 -18.21
C GLY A 383 0.95 -12.27 -19.08
N GLY A 384 2.05 -12.70 -18.45
CA GLY A 384 3.23 -13.21 -19.16
C GLY A 384 2.91 -14.47 -19.95
N LEU A 385 2.28 -15.47 -19.30
CA LEU A 385 1.90 -16.72 -19.95
C LEU A 385 0.97 -16.51 -21.16
N THR A 386 0.03 -15.57 -21.08
CA THR A 386 -0.84 -15.24 -22.21
C THR A 386 -0.03 -14.63 -23.35
N ARG A 387 0.88 -13.69 -23.05
CA ARG A 387 1.77 -13.06 -24.04
C ARG A 387 2.71 -14.06 -24.72
N ASP A 388 3.19 -15.06 -23.99
CA ASP A 388 4.05 -16.13 -24.50
C ASP A 388 3.28 -17.08 -25.44
N LEU A 389 2.01 -17.37 -25.13
CA LEU A 389 1.16 -18.29 -25.90
C LEU A 389 0.47 -17.65 -27.11
N THR A 390 0.06 -16.38 -27.02
CA THR A 390 -0.75 -15.69 -28.06
C THR A 390 0.01 -14.66 -28.86
N GLY A 391 1.17 -14.20 -28.36
CA GLY A 391 1.87 -13.05 -28.92
C GLY A 391 1.31 -11.68 -28.53
N SER A 392 0.21 -11.60 -27.76
CA SER A 392 -0.45 -10.34 -27.38
C SER A 392 -0.92 -10.31 -25.91
N TYR A 393 -1.05 -9.09 -25.37
CA TYR A 393 -1.62 -8.83 -24.04
C TYR A 393 -3.13 -8.54 -24.06
N ASP A 394 -3.75 -8.36 -25.23
CA ASP A 394 -5.13 -7.85 -25.39
C ASP A 394 -6.17 -8.65 -24.60
N THR A 395 -6.10 -9.98 -24.65
CA THR A 395 -6.98 -10.87 -23.89
C THR A 395 -6.91 -10.59 -22.38
N VAL A 396 -5.74 -10.24 -21.85
CA VAL A 396 -5.50 -9.96 -20.43
C VAL A 396 -6.05 -8.59 -20.03
N TRP A 397 -5.91 -7.59 -20.92
CA TRP A 397 -6.51 -6.27 -20.79
C TRP A 397 -8.05 -6.38 -20.74
N TYR A 398 -8.65 -7.09 -21.71
CA TYR A 398 -10.10 -7.30 -21.75
C TYR A 398 -10.61 -8.12 -20.56
N ALA A 399 -9.94 -9.22 -20.20
CA ALA A 399 -10.31 -10.04 -19.05
C ALA A 399 -10.25 -9.24 -17.74
N SER A 400 -9.22 -8.40 -17.55
CA SER A 400 -9.12 -7.56 -16.35
C SER A 400 -10.13 -6.41 -16.35
N GLY A 401 -10.52 -5.91 -17.53
CA GLY A 401 -11.67 -5.03 -17.69
C GLY A 401 -12.98 -5.67 -17.19
N ALA A 402 -13.24 -6.92 -17.60
CA ALA A 402 -14.39 -7.70 -17.15
C ALA A 402 -14.35 -8.05 -15.65
N LEU A 403 -13.17 -8.40 -15.11
CA LEU A 403 -12.99 -8.60 -13.67
C LEU A 403 -13.29 -7.32 -12.88
N CYS A 404 -12.86 -6.16 -13.35
CA CYS A 404 -13.19 -4.88 -12.72
C CYS A 404 -14.70 -4.58 -12.77
N ALA A 405 -15.38 -4.88 -13.88
CA ALA A 405 -16.84 -4.78 -13.94
C ALA A 405 -17.54 -5.72 -12.91
N MET A 406 -17.03 -6.95 -12.75
CA MET A 406 -17.49 -7.87 -11.70
C MET A 406 -17.22 -7.33 -10.29
N ALA A 407 -16.05 -6.73 -10.04
CA ALA A 407 -15.74 -6.09 -8.76
C ALA A 407 -16.68 -4.91 -8.45
N ALA A 408 -17.10 -4.14 -9.45
CA ALA A 408 -18.08 -3.08 -9.28
C ALA A 408 -19.45 -3.63 -8.85
N LEU A 409 -19.90 -4.74 -9.44
CA LEU A 409 -21.13 -5.44 -9.04
C LEU A 409 -21.02 -6.03 -7.63
N MET A 410 -19.89 -6.67 -7.29
CA MET A 410 -19.60 -7.18 -5.94
C MET A 410 -19.60 -6.07 -4.88
N ALA A 411 -19.06 -4.89 -5.20
CA ALA A 411 -19.10 -3.75 -4.29
C ALA A 411 -20.53 -3.33 -3.96
N MET A 412 -21.44 -3.38 -4.94
CA MET A 412 -22.85 -3.01 -4.76
C MET A 412 -23.68 -4.03 -3.96
N THR A 413 -23.27 -5.30 -3.89
CA THR A 413 -23.99 -6.33 -3.10
C THR A 413 -23.60 -6.36 -1.62
N LEU A 414 -22.54 -5.64 -1.21
CA LEU A 414 -22.21 -5.43 0.21
C LEU A 414 -23.40 -4.81 0.95
N ARG A 415 -23.95 -5.52 1.93
CA ARG A 415 -25.07 -5.03 2.75
C ARG A 415 -24.58 -3.94 3.70
N ARG A 416 -25.28 -2.80 3.75
CA ARG A 416 -24.99 -1.74 4.74
C ARG A 416 -25.25 -2.28 6.16
N LYS A 417 -24.35 -2.03 7.10
CA LYS A 417 -24.65 -2.29 8.52
C LYS A 417 -25.42 -1.07 9.05
N PRO A 418 -26.62 -1.23 9.65
CA PRO A 418 -27.27 -0.10 10.31
C PRO A 418 -26.31 0.50 11.34
N PRO A 419 -26.19 1.84 11.45
CA PRO A 419 -25.38 2.44 12.49
C PRO A 419 -25.90 1.96 13.85
N THR A 420 -25.05 1.27 14.61
CA THR A 420 -25.38 0.81 15.95
C THR A 420 -25.82 2.01 16.78
N ALA A 421 -27.08 2.02 17.19
CA ALA A 421 -27.63 3.10 18.00
C ALA A 421 -26.74 3.31 19.23
N ARG A 422 -26.18 4.51 19.35
CA ARG A 422 -25.38 4.88 20.53
C ARG A 422 -26.30 4.76 21.74
N PRO A 423 -25.94 4.02 22.81
CA PRO A 423 -26.73 4.02 24.03
C PRO A 423 -26.92 5.47 24.44
N LEU A 424 -28.18 5.87 24.67
CA LEU A 424 -28.45 7.17 25.27
C LEU A 424 -27.70 7.21 26.61
N PRO A 425 -27.02 8.33 26.94
CA PRO A 425 -26.44 8.46 28.27
C PRO A 425 -27.56 8.27 29.29
N ALA A 426 -27.33 7.40 30.28
CA ALA A 426 -28.25 7.27 31.41
C ALA A 426 -28.41 8.65 32.04
N GLN A 427 -29.66 9.08 32.20
CA GLN A 427 -30.03 10.34 32.86
C GLN A 427 -29.94 10.18 34.38
#